data_AF-A0A933G0D1-F1
#
_entry.id   AF-A0A933G0D1-F1
#
_cell.length_a   1.000
_cell.length_b   1.000
_cell.length_c   1.000
_cell.angle_alpha   90.00
_cell.angle_beta   90.00
_cell.angle_gamma   90.00
#
_symmetry.space_group_name_H-M   'P 1'
#
loop_
_entity.id
_entity.type
_entity.pdbx_description
1 polymer ?
#
loop_
_entity_poly.entity_id
_entity_poly.type
_entity_poly.pdbx_seq_one_letter_code
_entity_poly.pdbx_strand_id
1 'polypeptide(L)' 'MKDSEIIFAVEQSPDGSYEARALGHSIFTQADSLDELGAMVQQLLLSK' A
#
# COMPACT_ATOMS: atom_id res chain seq x y z
N MET A 1 -1.87 24.14 1.73
CA MET A 1 -2.48 23.03 2.50
C MET A 1 -1.53 21.87 2.27
N LYS A 2 -0.97 21.23 3.30
CA LYS A 2 -0.11 20.07 3.06
C LYS A 2 -1.00 19.03 2.39
N ASP A 3 -0.67 18.72 1.14
CA ASP A 3 -1.38 17.79 0.27
C ASP A 3 -1.70 16.51 1.06
N SER A 4 -2.84 15.89 0.80
CA SER A 4 -3.31 14.68 1.49
C SER A 4 -2.26 13.56 1.43
N GLU A 5 -1.37 13.53 2.42
CA GLU A 5 -0.32 12.52 2.54
C GLU A 5 -0.94 11.26 3.14
N ILE A 6 -0.67 10.12 2.50
CA ILE A 6 -1.11 8.80 2.98
C ILE A 6 0.15 7.99 3.25
N ILE A 7 0.33 7.62 4.52
CA ILE A 7 1.45 6.78 4.95
C ILE A 7 1.01 5.32 4.90
N PHE A 8 1.80 4.46 4.26
CA PHE A 8 1.57 3.02 4.25
C PHE A 8 2.59 2.32 5.15
N ALA A 9 2.10 1.51 6.09
CA ALA A 9 2.92 0.53 6.79
C ALA A 9 3.03 -0.71 5.89
N VAL A 10 4.27 -1.15 5.63
CA VAL A 10 4.56 -2.33 4.81
C VAL A 10 5.20 -3.40 5.68
N GLU A 11 4.65 -4.60 5.64
CA GLU A 11 5.16 -5.76 6.36
C GLU A 11 5.41 -6.90 5.37
N GLN A 12 6.51 -7.65 5.59
CA GLN A 12 6.79 -8.85 4.82
C GLN A 12 6.19 -10.05 5.55
N SER A 13 5.40 -10.84 4.84
CA SER A 13 4.74 -12.03 5.36
C SER A 13 5.70 -13.23 5.37
N PRO A 14 5.43 -14.27 6.19
CA PRO A 14 6.31 -15.44 6.29
C PRO A 14 6.48 -16.22 4.98
N ASP A 15 5.54 -16.08 4.04
CA ASP A 15 5.59 -16.68 2.70
C ASP A 15 6.44 -15.87 1.71
N GLY A 16 6.95 -14.71 2.12
CA GLY A 16 7.77 -13.82 1.30
C GLY A 16 6.99 -12.73 0.57
N SER A 17 5.66 -12.75 0.63
CA SER A 17 4.80 -11.67 0.10
C SER A 17 4.87 -10.40 0.96
N TYR A 18 4.30 -9.31 0.47
CA TYR A 18 4.28 -8.02 1.15
C TYR A 18 2.86 -7.51 1.32
N GLU A 19 2.54 -7.05 2.51
CA GLU A 19 1.27 -6.44 2.86
C GLU A 19 1.46 -4.95 3.11
N ALA A 20 0.61 -4.10 2.52
CA ALA A 20 0.60 -2.66 2.74
C ALA A 20 -0.74 -2.19 3.31
N ARG A 21 -0.68 -1.41 4.39
CA ARG A 21 -1.84 -0.81 5.05
C ARG A 21 -1.67 0.69 5.18
N ALA A 22 -2.66 1.45 4.70
CA ALA A 22 -2.70 2.89 4.91
C ALA A 22 -3.03 3.24 6.37
N LEU A 23 -2.21 4.07 7.00
CA LEU A 23 -2.45 4.57 8.35
C LEU A 23 -3.54 5.63 8.32
N GLY A 24 -4.58 5.44 9.14
CA GLY A 24 -5.73 6.36 9.19
C GLY A 24 -6.75 6.18 8.04
N HIS A 25 -6.55 5.23 7.13
CA HIS A 25 -7.50 4.91 6.06
C HIS A 25 -7.85 3.41 6.05
N SER A 26 -9.04 3.08 5.54
CA SER A 26 -9.43 1.68 5.29
C SER A 26 -8.98 1.24 3.90
N ILE A 27 -7.66 1.27 3.65
CA ILE A 27 -7.03 0.85 2.40
C ILE A 27 -5.99 -0.22 2.74
N PHE A 28 -6.10 -1.36 2.07
CA PHE A 28 -5.28 -2.54 2.27
C PHE A 28 -4.95 -3.17 0.92
N THR A 29 -3.72 -3.63 0.75
CA THR A 29 -3.28 -4.33 -0.46
C THR A 29 -2.11 -5.27 -0.13
N GLN A 30 -1.89 -6.27 -0.98
CA GLN A 30 -0.84 -7.27 -0.82
C GLN A 30 -0.33 -7.65 -2.21
N ALA A 31 0.96 -7.97 -2.32
CA ALA A 31 1.59 -8.41 -3.56
C ALA A 31 2.79 -9.32 -3.28
N ASP A 32 3.25 -10.05 -4.30
CA ASP A 32 4.38 -10.97 -4.18
C ASP A 32 5.73 -10.24 -4.20
N SER A 33 5.75 -8.96 -4.59
CA SER A 33 6.94 -8.11 -4.63
C SER A 33 6.64 -6.66 -4.26
N LEU A 34 7.66 -5.95 -3.78
CA LEU A 34 7.54 -4.51 -3.47
C LEU A 34 7.19 -3.66 -4.69
N ASP A 35 7.69 -4.03 -5.88
CA ASP A 35 7.41 -3.32 -7.13
C ASP A 35 5.92 -3.43 -7.50
N GLU A 36 5.36 -4.63 -7.41
CA GLU A 36 3.93 -4.87 -7.64
C GLU A 36 3.07 -4.18 -6.58
N LEU A 37 3.48 -4.24 -5.31
CA LEU A 37 2.80 -3.56 -4.21
C LEU A 37 2.72 -2.04 -4.46
N GLY A 38 3.83 -1.45 -4.92
CA GLY A 38 3.90 -0.03 -5.27
C GLY A 38 2.95 0.33 -6.42
N ALA A 39 2.86 -0.50 -7.45
CA ALA A 39 1.93 -0.30 -8.56
C ALA A 39 0.46 -0.40 -8.10
N MET A 40 0.13 -1.36 -7.25
CA MET A 40 -1.22 -1.51 -6.69
C MET A 40 -1.63 -0.32 -5.83
N VAL A 41 -0.71 0.19 -4.99
CA VAL A 41 -0.94 1.40 -4.20
C VAL A 41 -1.23 2.60 -5.10
N GLN A 42 -0.44 2.81 -6.16
CA GLN A 42 -0.69 3.90 -7.12
C GLN A 42 -2.05 3.78 -7.80
N GLN A 43 -2.41 2.57 -8.26
CA GLN A 43 -3.70 2.32 -8.91
C GLN A 43 -4.89 2.53 -7.95
N LEU A 44 -4.76 2.13 -6.68
CA LEU A 44 -5.79 2.36 -5.66
C LEU A 44 -6.03 3.85 -5.38
N LEU A 45 -4.99 4.68 -5.45
CA LEU A 45 -5.11 6.12 -5.23
C LEU A 45 -5.69 6.85 -6.45
N LEU A 46 -5.38 6.40 -7.66
CA LEU A 46 -5.92 6.96 -8.90
C LEU A 46 -7.42 6.70 -9.11
N SER A 47 -7.97 5.70 -8.43
CA SER A 47 -9.37 5.27 -8.57
C SER A 47 -10.33 5.87 -7.52
N LYS A 48 -9.89 6.82 -6.69
CA LYS A 48 -10.70 7.49 -5.65
C LYS A 48 -11.07 8.92 -5.99
#